data_AF-A0A2D9DA56-F1
#
_entry.id   AF-A0A2D9DA56-F1
#
_cell.length_a   1.000
_cell.length_b   1.000
_cell.length_c   1.000
_cell.angle_alpha   90.00
_cell.angle_beta   90.00
_cell.angle_gamma   90.00
#
_symmetry.space_group_name_H-M   'P 1'
#
loop_
_entity.id
_entity.type
_entity.pdbx_description
1 polymer ?
#
loop_
_entity_poly.entity_id
_entity_poly.type
_entity_poly.pdbx_seq_one_letter_code
_entity_poly.pdbx_strand_id
1 'polypeptide(L)'
;MKNNFYSKIQKAYQKNASNKELKELLGTGRAKRGMFEGDLIEGELEIGQVSCILKEIMSVDEIIYQIVKDFEKAKKRVKDFQF
;
A
#
# COMPACT_ATOMS: atom_id res chain seq x y z
N MET A 1 6.22 -1.78 1.89
CA MET A 1 7.41 -1.04 2.37
C MET A 1 7.60 -1.31 3.87
N LYS A 2 8.83 -1.41 4.37
CA LYS A 2 9.14 -1.76 5.77
C LYS A 2 10.01 -0.65 6.39
N ASN A 3 9.37 0.37 6.97
CA ASN A 3 10.08 1.50 7.59
C ASN A 3 10.44 1.25 9.07
N ASN A 4 10.94 2.27 9.75
CA ASN A 4 11.34 2.16 11.16
C ASN A 4 10.15 1.88 12.07
N PHE A 5 9.01 2.53 11.83
CA PHE A 5 7.77 2.26 12.57
C PHE A 5 7.32 0.79 12.44
N TYR A 6 7.28 0.26 11.21
CA TYR A 6 7.02 -1.17 10.97
C TYR A 6 7.95 -2.06 11.79
N SER A 7 9.24 -1.75 11.83
CA SER A 7 10.24 -2.54 12.57
C SER A 7 10.00 -2.51 14.09
N LYS A 8 9.54 -1.38 14.65
CA LYS A 8 9.16 -1.29 16.06
C LYS A 8 7.95 -2.16 16.38
N ILE A 9 6.93 -2.14 15.51
CA ILE A 9 5.73 -2.98 15.64
C ILE A 9 6.11 -4.47 15.58
N GLN A 10 6.94 -4.88 14.63
CA GLN A 10 7.40 -6.27 14.54
C GLN A 10 8.16 -6.71 15.81
N LYS A 11 9.03 -5.85 16.36
CA LYS A 11 9.73 -6.12 17.62
C LYS A 11 8.76 -6.23 18.81
N ALA A 12 7.69 -5.43 18.84
CA ALA A 12 6.66 -5.52 19.87
C ALA A 12 5.90 -6.86 19.77
N TYR A 13 5.52 -7.28 18.56
CA TYR A 13 4.91 -8.59 18.35
C TYR A 13 5.82 -9.74 18.77
N GLN A 14 7.11 -9.70 18.42
CA GLN A 14 8.10 -10.71 18.83
C GLN A 14 8.27 -10.81 20.35
N LYS A 15 7.92 -9.76 21.09
CA LYS A 15 7.94 -9.73 22.55
C LYS A 15 6.60 -10.09 23.21
N ASN A 16 5.63 -10.56 22.42
CA ASN A 16 4.25 -10.82 22.88
C ASN A 16 3.60 -9.59 23.53
N ALA A 17 3.84 -8.39 22.97
CA ALA A 17 3.22 -7.16 23.44
C ALA A 17 1.69 -7.29 23.46
N SER A 18 1.10 -6.83 24.55
CA SER A 18 -0.35 -6.76 24.74
C SER A 18 -1.01 -5.77 23.78
N ASN A 19 -2.32 -5.91 23.61
CA ASN A 19 -3.13 -4.95 22.86
C ASN A 19 -2.99 -3.50 23.38
N LYS A 20 -2.75 -3.33 24.68
CA LYS A 20 -2.54 -2.01 25.28
C LYS A 20 -1.22 -1.40 24.81
N GLU A 21 -0.13 -2.16 24.88
CA GLU A 21 1.20 -1.71 24.44
C GLU A 21 1.25 -1.43 22.93
N LEU A 22 0.55 -2.24 22.12
CA LEU A 22 0.45 -2.00 20.68
C LEU A 22 -0.34 -0.72 20.37
N LYS A 23 -1.42 -0.43 21.11
CA LYS A 23 -2.17 0.83 20.96
C LYS A 23 -1.34 2.04 21.35
N GLU A 24 -0.58 1.94 22.45
CA GLU A 24 0.33 3.00 22.89
C GLU A 24 1.44 3.24 21.84
N LEU A 25 1.99 2.17 21.26
CA LEU A 25 3.01 2.26 20.21
C LEU A 25 2.46 2.86 18.90
N LEU A 26 1.24 2.48 18.51
CA LEU A 26 0.54 3.05 17.35
C LEU A 26 0.30 4.55 17.55
N GLY A 27 -0.18 4.95 18.73
CA GLY A 27 -0.56 6.34 19.01
C GLY A 27 -1.74 6.79 18.16
N THR A 28 -1.83 8.10 17.91
CA THR A 28 -2.93 8.72 17.14
C THR A 28 -2.40 9.52 15.95
N GLY A 29 -3.13 9.53 14.83
CA GLY A 29 -2.80 10.36 13.67
C GLY A 29 -1.59 9.89 12.86
N ARG A 30 -1.09 8.67 13.09
CA ARG A 30 0.11 8.16 12.44
C ARG A 30 -0.06 7.96 10.93
N ALA A 31 -1.24 7.53 10.49
CA ALA A 31 -1.59 7.44 9.07
C ALA A 31 -1.52 8.81 8.38
N LYS A 32 -2.01 9.88 9.02
CA LYS A 32 -1.87 11.25 8.50
C LYS A 32 -0.39 11.63 8.42
N ARG A 33 0.38 11.35 9.47
CA ARG A 33 1.82 11.66 9.51
C ARG A 33 2.60 10.98 8.37
N GLY A 34 2.26 9.75 8.02
CA GLY A 34 2.85 9.05 6.88
C GLY A 34 2.31 9.54 5.54
N MET A 35 1.00 9.38 5.32
CA MET A 35 0.34 9.57 4.02
C MET A 35 0.21 11.04 3.60
N PHE A 36 -0.02 11.95 4.54
CA PHE A 36 -0.27 13.37 4.26
C PHE A 36 0.96 14.24 4.52
N GLU A 37 1.64 14.02 5.66
CA GLU A 37 2.78 14.85 6.08
C GLU A 37 4.12 14.33 5.51
N GLY A 38 4.13 13.15 4.90
CA GLY A 38 5.30 12.62 4.18
C GLY A 38 6.40 12.02 5.08
N ASP A 39 6.09 11.68 6.34
CA ASP A 39 7.05 11.03 7.23
C ASP A 39 7.23 9.55 6.85
N LEU A 40 8.25 9.27 6.04
CA LEU A 40 8.57 7.92 5.59
C LEU A 40 9.18 7.01 6.66
N ILE A 41 9.64 7.57 7.79
CA ILE A 41 10.42 6.86 8.80
C ILE A 41 9.52 6.40 9.95
N GLU A 42 8.75 7.33 10.52
CA GLU A 42 7.91 7.13 11.70
C GLU A 42 6.41 7.18 11.38
N GLY A 43 6.03 7.64 10.18
CA GLY A 43 4.66 7.60 9.71
C GLY A 43 4.18 6.19 9.38
N GLU A 44 2.87 6.02 9.38
CA GLU A 44 2.20 4.81 8.93
C GLU A 44 1.79 5.00 7.47
N LEU A 45 2.22 4.05 6.63
CA LEU A 45 2.09 4.14 5.18
C LEU A 45 1.27 2.95 4.70
N GLU A 46 0.00 3.23 4.40
CA GLU A 46 -1.02 2.26 4.01
C GLU A 46 -1.03 2.09 2.49
N ILE A 47 -0.07 1.34 1.98
CA ILE A 47 0.04 1.04 0.54
C ILE A 47 0.05 -0.47 0.30
N GLY A 48 -0.74 -0.90 -0.70
CA GLY A 48 -0.79 -2.30 -1.13
C GLY A 48 0.47 -2.72 -1.89
N GLN A 49 0.70 -4.03 -2.01
CA GLN A 49 1.87 -4.57 -2.73
C GLN A 49 1.92 -4.14 -4.20
N VAL A 50 0.75 -3.91 -4.81
CA VAL A 50 0.61 -3.41 -6.19
C VAL A 50 1.29 -2.06 -6.39
N SER A 51 1.61 -1.31 -5.33
CA SER A 51 2.35 -0.05 -5.45
C SER A 51 3.71 -0.20 -6.17
N CYS A 52 4.32 -1.39 -6.19
CA CYS A 52 5.60 -1.62 -6.87
C CYS A 52 5.53 -1.56 -8.40
N ILE A 53 4.34 -1.72 -8.99
CA ILE A 53 4.14 -1.64 -10.44
C ILE A 53 3.77 -0.23 -10.91
N LEU A 54 3.39 0.66 -9.99
CA LEU A 54 3.03 2.04 -10.29
C LEU A 54 4.32 2.83 -10.55
N LYS A 55 4.51 3.29 -11.79
CA LYS A 55 5.71 4.02 -12.23
C LYS A 55 5.44 5.48 -12.59
N GLU A 56 4.17 5.84 -12.74
CA GLU A 56 3.74 7.13 -13.27
C GLU A 56 2.61 7.66 -12.39
N ILE A 57 2.55 8.99 -12.26
CA ILE A 57 1.43 9.68 -11.62
C ILE A 57 0.43 10.00 -12.73
N MET A 58 -0.75 9.41 -12.62
CA MET A 58 -1.83 9.55 -13.61
C MET A 58 -3.02 10.26 -12.97
N SER A 59 -3.80 10.96 -13.79
CA SER A 59 -5.09 11.47 -13.34
C SER A 59 -6.09 10.32 -13.13
N VAL A 60 -7.17 10.58 -12.40
CA VAL A 60 -8.20 9.56 -12.14
C VAL A 60 -8.85 9.08 -13.43
N ASP A 61 -9.12 9.99 -14.37
CA ASP A 61 -9.71 9.66 -15.68
C ASP A 61 -8.79 8.77 -16.51
N GLU A 62 -7.49 9.04 -16.55
CA GLU A 62 -6.50 8.21 -17.23
C GLU A 62 -6.42 6.81 -16.62
N ILE A 63 -6.41 6.70 -15.28
CA ILE A 63 -6.36 5.42 -14.57
C ILE A 63 -7.56 4.56 -14.96
N ILE A 64 -8.78 5.11 -14.87
CA ILE A 64 -10.01 4.38 -15.17
C ILE A 64 -10.05 3.97 -16.64
N TYR A 65 -9.72 4.89 -17.55
CA TYR A 65 -9.65 4.58 -18.98
C TYR A 65 -8.68 3.43 -19.26
N GLN A 66 -7.48 3.48 -18.67
CA GLN A 66 -6.46 2.46 -18.88
C GLN A 66 -6.87 1.09 -18.33
N ILE A 67 -7.50 1.05 -17.15
CA ILE A 67 -8.01 -0.20 -16.55
C ILE A 67 -9.02 -0.88 -17.48
N VAL A 68 -10.03 -0.14 -17.97
CA VAL A 68 -11.07 -0.69 -18.87
C VAL A 68 -10.46 -1.14 -20.19
N LYS A 69 -9.58 -0.32 -20.76
CA LYS A 69 -8.88 -0.62 -22.01
C LYS A 69 -8.03 -1.89 -21.90
N ASP A 70 -7.29 -2.05 -20.82
CA ASP A 70 -6.43 -3.22 -20.63
C ASP A 70 -7.23 -4.49 -20.31
N PHE A 71 -8.36 -4.36 -19.62
CA PHE A 71 -9.32 -5.45 -19.46
C PHE A 71 -9.85 -5.95 -20.81
N GLU A 72 -10.32 -5.07 -21.69
CA GLU A 72 -10.86 -5.47 -23.00
C GLU A 72 -9.77 -6.10 -23.90
N LYS A 73 -8.54 -5.57 -23.86
CA LYS A 73 -7.39 -6.20 -24.54
C LYS A 73 -7.11 -7.60 -23.99
N ALA A 74 -7.09 -7.77 -22.67
CA ALA A 74 -6.83 -9.07 -22.04
C ALA A 74 -7.93 -10.08 -22.39
N LYS A 75 -9.20 -9.67 -22.35
CA LYS A 75 -10.36 -10.48 -22.75
C LYS A 75 -10.26 -10.93 -24.20
N LYS A 76 -9.89 -10.03 -25.12
CA LYS A 76 -9.66 -10.38 -26.54
C LYS A 76 -8.50 -11.37 -26.68
N ARG A 77 -7.37 -11.15 -26.00
CA ARG A 77 -6.22 -12.05 -26.02
C ARG A 77 -6.58 -13.46 -25.56
N VAL A 78 -7.39 -13.59 -24.51
CA VAL A 78 -7.87 -14.90 -24.03
C VAL A 78 -8.79 -15.58 -25.05
N LYS A 79 -9.67 -14.82 -25.71
CA LYS A 79 -10.55 -15.34 -26.76
C LYS A 79 -9.78 -15.84 -27.98
N ASP A 80 -8.74 -15.11 -28.38
CA ASP A 80 -7.95 -15.38 -29.59
C ASP A 80 -6.83 -16.42 -29.33
N PHE A 81 -6.70 -16.90 -28.09
CA PHE A 81 -5.72 -17.91 -27.72
C PHE A 81 -6.12 -19.27 -28.30
N GLN A 82 -5.42 -19.73 -29.35
CA GLN A 82 -5.54 -21.10 -29.88
C GLN A 82 -4.40 -21.96 -29.33
N PHE A 83 -4.74 -23.20 -28.95
CA PHE A 83 -3.79 -24.21 -28.45
C PHE A 83 -2.92 -24.77 -29.57
#